data_AF-A0A6N2DMB4-F1
#
_entry.id   AF-A0A6N2DMB4-F1
#
_cell.length_a   1.000
_cell.length_b   1.000
_cell.length_c   1.000
_cell.angle_alpha   90.00
_cell.angle_beta   90.00
_cell.angle_gamma   90.00
#
_symmetry.space_group_name_H-M   'P 1'
#
loop_
_entity.id
_entity.type
_entity.pdbx_description
1 polymer ?
#
loop_
_entity_poly.entity_id
_entity_poly.type
_entity_poly.pdbx_seq_one_letter_code
_entity_poly.pdbx_strand_id
1 'polypeptide(L)'
;MSDAVVDPEPRAHARITYLGPVSPHWDIVADWGDRSLVEQFRSRALARLVLLPRDDPQFRRNRERVNRDAERELISLEWDLGPDHD
;
A
#
# COMPACT_ATOMS: atom_id res chain seq x y z
N MET A 1 -8.36 34.28 -11.79
CA MET A 1 -7.90 33.64 -10.55
C MET A 1 -7.92 32.15 -10.83
N SER A 2 -6.77 31.49 -10.93
CA SER A 2 -6.74 30.05 -11.12
C SER A 2 -7.09 29.40 -9.79
N ASP A 3 -8.16 28.61 -9.79
CA ASP A 3 -8.47 27.69 -8.70
C ASP A 3 -7.34 26.65 -8.66
N ALA A 4 -6.47 26.74 -7.66
CA ALA A 4 -5.50 25.68 -7.43
C ALA A 4 -6.27 24.51 -6.81
N VAL A 5 -6.36 23.39 -7.54
CA VAL A 5 -6.84 22.14 -6.95
C VAL A 5 -5.82 21.76 -5.88
N VAL A 6 -6.17 22.00 -4.62
CA VAL A 6 -5.38 21.55 -3.48
C VAL A 6 -5.73 20.09 -3.27
N ASP A 7 -4.80 19.19 -3.59
CA ASP A 7 -4.97 17.80 -3.26
C ASP A 7 -5.13 17.67 -1.74
N PRO A 8 -6.14 16.93 -1.26
CA PRO A 8 -6.37 16.77 0.16
C PRO A 8 -5.15 16.12 0.84
N GLU A 9 -4.76 16.64 2.00
CA GLU A 9 -3.65 16.08 2.78
C GLU A 9 -3.95 14.62 3.18
N PRO A 10 -2.94 13.74 3.20
CA PRO A 10 -3.14 12.36 3.61
C PRO A 10 -3.55 12.27 5.09
N ARG A 11 -4.51 11.38 5.38
CA ARG A 11 -5.06 11.12 6.71
C ARG A 11 -4.26 10.07 7.51
N ALA A 12 -3.46 9.28 6.81
CA ALA A 12 -2.59 8.26 7.40
C ALA A 12 -1.45 7.90 6.44
N HIS A 13 -0.48 7.16 6.95
CA HIS A 13 0.57 6.54 6.15
C HIS A 13 0.69 5.05 6.46
N ALA A 14 0.91 4.25 5.41
CA ALA A 14 1.21 2.84 5.52
C ALA A 14 2.43 2.48 4.65
N ARG A 15 3.30 1.61 5.20
CA ARG A 15 4.41 0.99 4.46
C ARG A 15 4.09 -0.47 4.19
N ILE A 16 4.20 -0.88 2.93
CA ILE A 16 4.07 -2.28 2.50
C ILE A 16 5.48 -2.82 2.22
N THR A 17 5.91 -3.81 2.99
CA THR A 17 7.27 -4.36 2.94
C THR A 17 7.24 -5.77 2.36
N TYR A 18 8.09 -6.05 1.38
CA TYR A 18 8.30 -7.41 0.88
C TYR A 18 9.16 -8.21 1.88
N LEU A 19 8.60 -9.26 2.47
CA LEU A 19 9.27 -10.13 3.44
C LEU A 19 10.08 -11.24 2.77
N GLY A 20 9.78 -11.55 1.50
CA GLY A 20 10.48 -12.57 0.73
C GLY A 20 9.55 -13.60 0.05
N PRO A 21 10.15 -14.64 -0.57
CA PRO A 21 9.43 -15.60 -1.40
C PRO A 21 8.63 -16.64 -0.62
N VAL A 22 8.66 -16.61 0.72
CA VAL A 22 7.90 -17.51 1.59
C VAL A 22 6.76 -16.75 2.25
N SER A 23 5.56 -17.35 2.30
CA SER A 23 4.39 -16.70 2.89
C SER A 23 4.55 -16.50 4.42
N PRO A 24 4.13 -15.35 4.98
CA PRO A 24 3.54 -14.21 4.29
C PRO A 24 4.57 -13.40 3.49
N HIS A 25 4.27 -13.11 2.23
CA HIS A 25 5.18 -12.36 1.34
C HIS A 25 5.28 -10.87 1.68
N TRP A 26 4.28 -10.33 2.39
CA TRP A 26 4.10 -8.91 2.61
C TRP A 26 3.75 -8.64 4.07
N ASP A 27 4.34 -7.59 4.62
CA ASP A 27 3.85 -6.94 5.82
C ASP A 27 3.32 -5.53 5.49
N ILE A 28 2.37 -5.06 6.28
CA ILE A 28 1.79 -3.73 6.15
C ILE A 28 1.73 -3.10 7.53
N VAL A 29 2.47 -2.01 7.72
CA VAL A 29 2.57 -1.27 8.97
C VAL A 29 2.05 0.14 8.78
N ALA A 30 1.33 0.66 9.78
CA ALA A 30 0.95 2.06 9.83
C ALA A 30 2.04 2.86 10.55
N ASP A 31 2.58 3.89 9.90
CA ASP A 31 3.58 4.77 10.52
C ASP A 31 2.91 5.88 11.34
N TRP A 32 1.83 6.47 10.81
CA TRP A 32 1.05 7.53 11.49
C TRP A 32 -0.39 7.62 10.94
N GLY A 33 -1.25 8.35 11.66
CA GLY A 33 -2.64 8.62 11.28
C GLY A 33 -3.69 7.71 11.94
N ASP A 34 -4.89 7.66 11.36
CA ASP A 34 -6.01 6.87 11.87
C ASP A 34 -5.74 5.36 11.76
N ARG A 35 -5.56 4.69 12.90
CA ARG A 35 -5.25 3.26 12.96
C ARG A 35 -6.37 2.37 12.42
N SER A 36 -7.64 2.76 12.63
CA SER A 36 -8.78 1.98 12.16
C SER A 36 -8.88 2.02 10.63
N LEU A 37 -8.60 3.18 10.04
CA LEU A 37 -8.53 3.36 8.60
C LEU A 37 -7.44 2.46 7.99
N VAL A 38 -6.22 2.49 8.55
CA VAL A 38 -5.12 1.67 8.04
C VAL A 38 -5.37 0.18 8.24
N GLU A 39 -5.99 -0.26 9.34
CA GLU A 39 -6.28 -1.69 9.54
C GLU A 39 -7.31 -2.22 8.53
N GLN A 40 -8.32 -1.42 8.20
CA GLN A 40 -9.30 -1.76 7.16
C GLN A 40 -8.65 -1.84 5.77
N PHE A 41 -7.78 -0.87 5.44
CA PHE A 41 -6.98 -0.89 4.22
C PHE A 41 -6.07 -2.12 4.17
N ARG A 42 -5.35 -2.41 5.27
CA ARG A 42 -4.44 -3.55 5.41
C ARG A 42 -5.14 -4.87 5.11
N SER A 43 -6.33 -5.10 5.64
CA SER A 43 -7.12 -6.30 5.36
C SER A 43 -7.41 -6.47 3.86
N ARG A 44 -7.85 -5.39 3.19
CA ARG A 44 -8.12 -5.40 1.74
C ARG A 44 -6.85 -5.54 0.89
N ALA A 45 -5.74 -4.96 1.33
CA ALA A 45 -4.46 -5.05 0.64
C ALA A 45 -3.87 -6.46 0.75
N LEU A 46 -3.83 -7.04 1.95
CA LEU A 46 -3.37 -8.42 2.17
C LEU A 46 -4.23 -9.43 1.40
N ALA A 47 -5.56 -9.27 1.36
CA ALA A 47 -6.42 -10.15 0.56
C ALA A 47 -6.06 -10.18 -0.94
N ARG A 48 -5.47 -9.09 -1.48
CA ARG A 48 -5.00 -9.03 -2.87
C ARG A 48 -3.58 -9.55 -3.05
N LEU A 49 -2.76 -9.52 -2.01
CA LEU A 49 -1.33 -9.77 -2.09
C LEU A 49 -0.90 -11.12 -1.50
N VAL A 50 -1.73 -11.76 -0.66
CA VAL A 50 -1.34 -12.92 0.19
C VAL A 50 -0.74 -14.10 -0.58
N LEU A 51 -1.17 -14.35 -1.82
CA LEU A 51 -0.66 -15.43 -2.68
C LEU A 51 0.35 -14.97 -3.73
N LEU A 52 0.67 -13.66 -3.77
CA LEU A 52 1.43 -13.08 -4.86
C LEU A 52 2.80 -12.64 -4.35
N PRO A 53 3.88 -13.39 -4.62
CA PRO A 53 5.22 -12.86 -4.44
C PRO A 53 5.45 -11.70 -5.42
N ARG A 54 6.49 -10.89 -5.17
CA ARG A 54 6.83 -9.71 -5.97
C ARG A 54 6.97 -9.98 -7.47
N ASP A 55 7.55 -11.13 -7.84
CA ASP A 55 7.87 -11.45 -9.22
C ASP A 55 6.71 -12.13 -9.97
N ASP A 56 5.54 -12.27 -9.32
CA ASP A 56 4.32 -12.80 -9.93
C ASP A 56 3.73 -11.83 -10.98
N PRO A 57 3.34 -12.29 -12.18
CA PRO A 57 2.74 -11.43 -13.21
C PRO A 57 1.49 -10.64 -12.75
N GLN A 58 0.70 -11.20 -11.82
CA GLN A 58 -0.49 -10.58 -11.28
C GLN A 58 -0.17 -9.50 -10.23
N PHE A 59 1.02 -9.53 -9.62
CA PHE A 59 1.44 -8.58 -8.59
C PHE A 59 1.26 -7.13 -9.06
N ARG A 60 1.74 -6.80 -10.27
CA ARG A 60 1.68 -5.43 -10.80
C ARG A 60 0.26 -4.87 -10.84
N ARG A 61 -0.71 -5.69 -11.27
CA ARG A 61 -2.14 -5.30 -11.32
C ARG A 61 -2.74 -5.15 -9.93
N ASN A 62 -2.38 -6.01 -8.99
CA ASN A 62 -2.89 -5.91 -7.63
C ASN A 62 -2.24 -4.75 -6.88
N ARG A 63 -0.97 -4.45 -7.13
CA ARG A 63 -0.27 -3.25 -6.64
C ARG A 63 -0.98 -1.97 -7.07
N GLU A 64 -1.34 -1.84 -8.35
CA GLU A 64 -2.13 -0.70 -8.84
C GLU A 64 -3.51 -0.59 -8.19
N ARG A 65 -4.16 -1.72 -7.89
CA ARG A 65 -5.44 -1.72 -7.16
C ARG A 65 -5.26 -1.28 -5.70
N VAL A 66 -4.19 -1.72 -5.04
CA VAL A 66 -3.85 -1.31 -3.68
C VAL A 66 -3.52 0.18 -3.62
N ASN A 67 -2.74 0.70 -4.58
CA ASN A 67 -2.45 2.12 -4.68
C ASN A 67 -3.72 2.97 -4.84
N ARG A 68 -4.66 2.54 -5.69
CA ARG A 68 -5.95 3.23 -5.87
C ARG A 68 -6.85 3.16 -4.64
N ASP A 69 -6.81 2.06 -3.90
CA ASP A 69 -7.53 1.96 -2.63
C ASP A 69 -6.95 2.96 -1.60
N ALA A 70 -5.61 3.07 -1.51
CA ALA A 70 -4.94 4.03 -0.64
C ALA A 70 -5.26 5.49 -1.02
N GLU A 71 -5.19 5.82 -2.31
CA GLU A 71 -5.52 7.15 -2.85
C GLU A 71 -6.95 7.57 -2.51
N ARG A 72 -7.93 6.68 -2.70
CA ARG A 72 -9.35 6.94 -2.38
C ARG A 72 -9.60 7.23 -0.90
N GLU A 73 -8.75 6.69 -0.03
CA GLU A 73 -8.88 6.78 1.42
C GLU A 73 -7.96 7.85 2.02
N LEU A 74 -7.20 8.56 1.18
CA LEU A 74 -6.18 9.54 1.58
C LEU A 74 -5.10 8.91 2.46
N ILE A 75 -4.70 7.69 2.13
CA ILE A 75 -3.58 7.01 2.79
C ILE A 75 -2.34 7.22 1.92
N SER A 76 -1.33 7.89 2.46
CA SER A 76 0.00 7.90 1.87
C SER A 76 0.57 6.48 1.94
N LEU A 77 1.11 5.98 0.83
CA LEU A 77 1.55 4.59 0.72
C LEU A 77 3.00 4.51 0.25
N GLU A 78 3.81 3.77 0.99
CA GLU A 78 5.19 3.44 0.64
C GLU A 78 5.31 1.94 0.34
N TRP A 79 6.11 1.60 -0.67
CA TRP A 79 6.46 0.22 -0.99
C TRP A 79 7.95 0.02 -0.76
N ASP A 80 8.30 -0.82 0.21
CA ASP A 80 9.65 -1.32 0.42
C ASP A 80 9.75 -2.71 -0.24
N LEU A 81 10.49 -2.78 -1.34
CA LEU A 81 10.67 -4.02 -2.12
C LEU A 81 12.01 -4.72 -1.83
N GLY A 82 12.77 -4.20 -0.86
CA GLY A 82 14.11 -4.64 -0.51
C GLY A 82 15.23 -4.03 -1.37
N PRO A 83 16.50 -4.21 -0.95
CA PRO A 83 17.69 -3.50 -1.47
C PRO A 83 18.04 -3.80 -2.94
N ASP A 84 17.43 -4.82 -3.55
CA ASP A 84 17.64 -5.13 -4.97
C ASP A 84 16.83 -4.21 -5.91
N HIS A 85 16.00 -3.28 -5.37
CA HIS A 85 15.00 -2.51 -6.14
C HIS A 85 14.88 -1.02 -5.77
N ASP A 86 15.83 -0.44 -5.03
CA ASP A 86 15.92 1.01 -4.77
C ASP A 86 16.67 1.79 -5.86
#